data_AF-A0AAW1VR89-F1
#
_entry.id   AF-A0AAW1VR89-F1
#
_cell.length_a   1.000
_cell.length_b   1.000
_cell.length_c   1.000
_cell.angle_alpha   90.00
_cell.angle_beta   90.00
_cell.angle_gamma   90.00
#
_symmetry.space_group_name_H-M   'P 1'
#
loop_
_entity.id
_entity.type
_entity.pdbx_description
1 polymer ?
#
loop_
_entity_poly.entity_id
_entity_poly.type
_entity_poly.pdbx_seq_one_letter_code
_entity_poly.pdbx_strand_id
1 'polypeptide(L)'
;MMKGEHLSRTTNVGLMSRQGIALGVDARITISYKGVDDKLYEEIKSDEEVKTFQLCSNPLIFCTLMGDVEEWHEMYRDMLRQAPKSVKEAFDIAENYLQAFKTSHRRNKRIDKIFGTLIAGYQKEKGFEVLGISLEKKNIVTKFGNDNPKALGSGATYAEQILFKGQNWNDMTKDEAINLAFEALLHACLKDVYSGGKLTVTFVHEDGIISETYYILEVYNRLYDLTHNVEKKTLFLLYSTHAGPIFGDDAVQDLISDVWPGLTSSSLTQSNHLIAKTACFYVHYIVFKTEQAATRAYVDVPTKNGNPHFPQPLADIRSFLTNCVRESTRDHVYIGRSSKGLLEGLCKLENAPNLKY
;
A
#
# COMPACT_ATOMS: atom_id res chain seq x y z
N MET A 1 -14.85 -4.16 26.62
CA MET A 1 -14.04 -3.11 25.96
C MET A 1 -12.60 -3.57 25.96
N MET A 2 -12.06 -3.92 24.80
CA MET A 2 -10.63 -4.23 24.66
C MET A 2 -9.85 -2.92 24.85
N LYS A 3 -8.83 -2.93 25.72
CA LYS A 3 -7.99 -1.75 25.98
C LYS A 3 -6.90 -1.69 24.91
N GLY A 4 -6.81 -0.55 24.21
CA GLY A 4 -5.62 -0.16 23.44
C GLY A 4 -5.66 -0.47 21.93
N GLU A 5 -6.78 -0.19 21.27
CA GLU A 5 -6.86 -0.21 19.81
C GLU A 5 -6.04 0.95 19.22
N HIS A 6 -4.99 0.64 18.48
CA HIS A 6 -4.21 1.63 17.72
C HIS A 6 -4.43 1.40 16.23
N LEU A 7 -4.93 2.41 15.53
CA LEU A 7 -5.14 2.38 14.08
C LEU A 7 -3.94 3.02 13.42
N SER A 8 -2.99 2.25 12.90
CA SER A 8 -1.74 2.85 12.40
C SER A 8 -1.17 2.12 11.19
N ARG A 9 -0.15 2.77 10.59
CA ARG A 9 0.72 2.30 9.48
C ARG A 9 0.07 2.46 8.10
N THR A 10 0.78 3.20 7.25
CA THR A 10 0.33 3.69 5.93
C THR A 10 1.56 3.99 5.07
N THR A 11 1.37 4.25 3.79
CA THR A 11 2.41 4.82 2.93
C THR A 11 1.86 6.03 2.18
N ASN A 12 2.54 7.16 2.33
CA ASN A 12 2.26 8.39 1.61
C ASN A 12 3.51 8.79 0.82
N VAL A 13 3.34 9.29 -0.39
CA VAL A 13 4.42 9.78 -1.26
C VAL A 13 4.07 11.16 -1.80
N GLY A 14 5.09 11.98 -2.07
CA GLY A 14 4.96 13.31 -2.65
C GLY A 14 6.12 13.57 -3.59
N LEU A 15 5.82 13.88 -4.85
CA LEU A 15 6.80 14.14 -5.90
C LEU A 15 6.44 15.46 -6.58
N MET A 16 7.41 16.36 -6.72
CA MET A 16 7.26 17.58 -7.49
C MET A 16 7.85 17.40 -8.89
N SER A 17 7.15 17.92 -9.89
CA SER A 17 7.57 18.07 -11.28
C SER A 17 7.35 19.53 -11.72
N ARG A 18 7.85 19.93 -12.88
CA ARG A 18 7.57 21.24 -13.46
C ARG A 18 6.09 21.48 -13.72
N GLN A 19 5.32 20.41 -14.01
CA GLN A 19 3.89 20.52 -14.31
C GLN A 19 3.02 20.51 -13.05
N GLY A 20 3.56 20.15 -11.88
CA GLY A 20 2.75 20.04 -10.67
C GLY A 20 3.28 19.02 -9.67
N ILE A 21 2.43 18.64 -8.71
CA ILE A 21 2.80 17.79 -7.59
C ILE A 21 1.94 16.53 -7.58
N ALA A 22 2.55 15.35 -7.62
CA ALA A 22 1.86 14.09 -7.37
C ALA A 22 1.90 13.74 -5.88
N LEU A 23 0.74 13.68 -5.23
CA LEU A 23 0.55 13.16 -3.88
C LEU A 23 -0.08 11.78 -3.95
N GLY A 24 0.65 10.74 -3.53
CA GLY A 24 0.17 9.36 -3.51
C GLY A 24 -0.11 8.86 -2.10
N VAL A 25 -1.17 8.08 -1.91
CA VAL A 25 -1.52 7.41 -0.65
C VAL A 25 -2.05 6.00 -0.89
N ASP A 26 -1.79 5.09 0.05
CA ASP A 26 -2.52 3.82 0.16
C ASP A 26 -3.81 4.00 0.98
N ALA A 27 -4.68 2.99 1.05
CA ALA A 27 -5.99 3.09 1.73
C ALA A 27 -6.15 2.13 2.92
N ARG A 28 -5.14 1.28 3.19
CA ARG A 28 -5.19 0.30 4.29
C ARG A 28 -5.15 0.99 5.64
N ILE A 29 -5.97 0.51 6.56
CA ILE A 29 -5.86 0.75 7.99
C ILE A 29 -5.83 -0.58 8.73
N THR A 30 -4.83 -0.73 9.58
CA THR A 30 -4.67 -1.88 10.48
C THR A 30 -4.97 -1.43 11.90
N ILE A 31 -5.66 -2.28 12.66
CA ILE A 31 -5.91 -2.11 14.09
C ILE A 31 -5.01 -3.07 14.86
N SER A 32 -4.34 -2.57 15.89
CA SER A 32 -3.54 -3.37 16.81
C SER A 32 -4.22 -3.40 18.17
N TYR A 33 -4.38 -4.58 18.77
CA TYR A 33 -5.02 -4.74 20.09
C TYR A 33 -4.33 -5.85 20.90
N LYS A 34 -4.49 -5.81 22.23
CA LYS A 34 -3.99 -6.84 23.13
C LYS A 34 -5.06 -7.89 23.40
N GLY A 35 -4.72 -9.16 23.18
CA GLY A 35 -5.59 -10.29 23.50
C GLY A 35 -5.63 -10.61 25.00
N VAL A 36 -6.43 -11.61 25.35
CA VAL A 36 -6.58 -12.09 26.74
C VAL A 36 -5.27 -12.69 27.28
N ASP A 37 -4.39 -13.14 26.39
CA ASP A 37 -3.06 -13.67 26.69
C ASP A 37 -1.96 -12.59 26.73
N ASP A 38 -2.33 -11.31 26.72
CA ASP A 38 -1.45 -10.13 26.67
C ASP A 38 -0.53 -10.05 25.43
N LYS A 39 -0.77 -10.89 24.42
CA LYS A 39 -0.10 -10.78 23.12
C LYS A 39 -0.72 -9.67 22.28
N LEU A 40 0.11 -9.06 21.43
CA LEU A 40 -0.34 -8.08 20.45
C LEU A 40 -0.87 -8.81 19.21
N TYR A 41 -2.08 -8.45 18.80
CA TYR A 41 -2.72 -8.90 17.57
C TYR A 41 -2.91 -7.71 16.65
N GLU A 42 -2.79 -7.94 15.35
CA GLU A 42 -2.99 -6.92 14.32
C GLU A 42 -3.91 -7.47 13.24
N GLU A 43 -4.92 -6.68 12.85
CA GLU A 43 -5.87 -7.06 11.81
C GLU A 43 -6.18 -5.88 10.89
N ILE A 44 -6.55 -6.17 9.65
CA ILE A 44 -6.90 -5.14 8.67
C ILE A 44 -8.34 -4.71 8.92
N LYS A 45 -8.52 -3.45 9.32
CA LYS A 45 -9.83 -2.85 9.54
C LYS A 45 -10.48 -2.38 8.25
N SER A 46 -9.71 -1.75 7.37
CA SER A 46 -10.21 -1.13 6.13
C SER A 46 -9.14 -1.14 5.05
N ASP A 47 -9.55 -1.16 3.78
CA ASP A 47 -8.68 -0.99 2.59
C ASP A 47 -9.20 0.14 1.68
N GLU A 48 -10.06 1.00 2.24
CA GLU A 48 -10.90 1.96 1.51
C GLU A 48 -10.75 3.40 2.07
N GLU A 49 -9.86 3.62 3.03
CA GLU A 49 -9.75 4.91 3.70
C GLU A 49 -9.19 6.00 2.80
N VAL A 50 -9.81 7.17 2.87
CA VAL A 50 -9.33 8.38 2.22
C VAL A 50 -8.27 9.03 3.09
N LYS A 51 -7.07 9.24 2.53
CA LYS A 51 -5.92 9.83 3.25
C LYS A 51 -5.44 11.17 2.67
N THR A 52 -6.05 11.65 1.59
CA THR A 52 -5.74 12.96 0.98
C THR A 52 -6.89 13.91 1.19
N PHE A 53 -6.61 15.11 1.70
CA PHE A 53 -7.61 16.09 2.08
C PHE A 53 -7.23 17.46 1.57
N GLN A 54 -8.25 18.27 1.26
CA GLN A 54 -8.06 19.67 0.88
C GLN A 54 -8.08 20.55 2.13
N LEU A 55 -7.05 21.38 2.32
CA LEU A 55 -6.98 22.36 3.41
C LEU A 55 -7.53 23.72 3.01
N CYS A 56 -7.30 24.13 1.76
CA CYS A 56 -7.73 25.42 1.24
C CYS A 56 -8.03 25.33 -0.26
N SER A 57 -9.00 26.11 -0.72
CA SER A 57 -9.33 26.24 -2.15
C SER A 57 -8.65 27.44 -2.81
N ASN A 58 -8.24 28.44 -2.02
CA ASN A 58 -7.49 29.59 -2.52
C ASN A 58 -6.56 30.15 -1.42
N PRO A 59 -5.24 29.86 -1.46
CA PRO A 59 -4.56 29.06 -2.48
C PRO A 59 -4.94 27.58 -2.42
N LEU A 60 -4.68 26.85 -3.51
CA LEU A 60 -4.99 25.43 -3.62
C LEU A 60 -3.98 24.62 -2.77
N ILE A 61 -4.41 24.14 -1.61
CA ILE A 61 -3.56 23.40 -0.65
C ILE A 61 -4.22 22.08 -0.29
N PHE A 62 -3.46 21.00 -0.39
CA PHE A 62 -3.81 19.65 0.01
C PHE A 62 -2.84 19.12 1.05
N CYS A 63 -3.30 18.13 1.82
CA CYS A 63 -2.45 17.35 2.68
C CYS A 63 -2.77 15.86 2.60
N THR A 64 -1.76 15.01 2.79
CA THR A 64 -1.94 13.58 3.04
C THR A 64 -1.78 13.32 4.53
N LEU A 65 -2.57 12.43 5.12
CA LEU A 65 -2.44 12.05 6.52
C LEU A 65 -1.85 10.65 6.65
N MET A 66 -0.95 10.46 7.62
CA MET A 66 -0.38 9.15 7.94
C MET A 66 -0.43 8.85 9.42
N GLY A 67 -0.43 7.57 9.79
CA GLY A 67 -0.28 7.12 11.17
C GLY A 67 -1.59 6.89 11.93
N ASP A 68 -1.62 7.32 13.20
CA ASP A 68 -2.77 7.13 14.10
C ASP A 68 -4.03 7.86 13.59
N VAL A 69 -5.10 7.09 13.31
CA VAL A 69 -6.34 7.60 12.69
C VAL A 69 -7.13 8.56 13.60
N GLU A 70 -6.92 8.54 14.91
CA GLU A 70 -7.54 9.55 15.76
C GLU A 70 -6.74 10.86 15.67
N GLU A 71 -5.43 10.76 15.88
CA GLU A 71 -4.52 11.91 15.93
C GLU A 71 -4.44 12.67 14.60
N TRP A 72 -4.44 11.94 13.48
CA TRP A 72 -4.33 12.56 12.16
C TRP A 72 -5.54 13.46 11.84
N HIS A 73 -6.72 13.15 12.39
CA HIS A 73 -7.99 13.83 12.15
C HIS A 73 -8.09 15.02 13.07
N GLU A 74 -7.56 14.92 14.29
CA GLU A 74 -7.40 16.06 15.17
C GLU A 74 -6.43 17.09 14.60
N MET A 75 -5.26 16.64 14.11
CA MET A 75 -4.30 17.51 13.43
C MET A 75 -4.92 18.17 12.19
N TYR A 76 -5.64 17.41 11.37
CA TYR A 76 -6.35 17.95 10.21
C TYR A 76 -7.43 18.97 10.58
N ARG A 77 -8.25 18.68 11.60
CA ARG A 77 -9.25 19.63 12.11
C ARG A 77 -8.62 20.90 12.63
N ASP A 78 -7.46 20.81 13.27
CA ASP A 78 -6.71 21.98 13.74
C ASP A 78 -6.20 22.83 12.57
N MET A 79 -5.57 22.20 11.56
CA MET A 79 -5.16 22.88 10.33
C MET A 79 -6.34 23.58 9.64
N LEU A 80 -7.49 22.92 9.51
CA LEU A 80 -8.69 23.53 8.92
C LEU A 80 -9.19 24.75 9.70
N ARG A 81 -9.21 24.69 11.04
CA ARG A 81 -9.67 25.81 11.88
C ARG A 81 -8.76 27.03 11.76
N GLN A 82 -7.46 26.81 11.59
CA GLN A 82 -6.49 27.88 11.45
C GLN A 82 -6.46 28.49 10.04
N ALA A 83 -7.08 27.84 9.05
CA ALA A 83 -7.31 28.35 7.70
C ALA A 83 -6.01 28.88 7.01
N PRO A 84 -5.02 28.00 6.76
CA PRO A 84 -3.74 28.41 6.22
C PRO A 84 -3.85 29.07 4.85
N LYS A 85 -3.03 30.09 4.62
CA LYS A 85 -2.93 30.85 3.37
C LYS A 85 -1.68 30.51 2.57
N SER A 86 -0.89 29.53 3.02
CA SER A 86 0.23 28.99 2.26
C SER A 86 0.59 27.57 2.69
N VAL A 87 1.31 26.85 1.82
CA VAL A 87 1.85 25.51 2.14
C VAL A 87 2.77 25.60 3.36
N LYS A 88 3.64 26.63 3.42
CA LYS A 88 4.48 26.91 4.60
C LYS A 88 3.66 27.18 5.87
N GLU A 89 2.60 27.97 5.81
CA GLU A 89 1.75 28.24 6.98
C GLU A 89 1.02 26.98 7.46
N ALA A 90 0.49 26.17 6.53
CA ALA A 90 -0.08 24.87 6.85
C ALA A 90 0.95 23.94 7.52
N PHE A 91 2.20 23.96 7.05
CA PHE A 91 3.31 23.24 7.66
C PHE A 91 3.60 23.72 9.07
N ASP A 92 3.67 25.03 9.30
CA ASP A 92 3.94 25.62 10.61
C ASP A 92 2.84 25.27 11.61
N ILE A 93 1.58 25.23 11.16
CA ILE A 93 0.45 24.78 11.98
C ILE A 93 0.62 23.30 12.36
N ALA A 94 0.91 22.42 11.40
CA ALA A 94 1.16 21.00 11.67
C ALA A 94 2.34 20.82 12.63
N GLU A 95 3.43 21.56 12.45
CA GLU A 95 4.59 21.54 13.34
C GLU A 95 4.22 21.94 14.78
N ASN A 96 3.48 23.04 14.94
CA ASN A 96 3.01 23.49 16.25
C ASN A 96 2.10 22.45 16.93
N TYR A 97 1.20 21.83 16.17
CA TYR A 97 0.36 20.74 16.66
C TYR A 97 1.21 19.57 17.19
N LEU A 98 2.20 19.11 16.41
CA LEU A 98 3.08 18.00 16.81
C LEU A 98 3.95 18.36 18.02
N GLN A 99 4.41 19.60 18.14
CA GLN A 99 5.16 20.07 19.32
C GLN A 99 4.28 20.10 20.59
N ALA A 100 3.04 20.56 20.47
CA ALA A 100 2.07 20.56 21.56
C ALA A 100 1.69 19.13 21.97
N PHE A 101 1.48 18.25 21.00
CA PHE A 101 1.22 16.82 21.22
C PHE A 101 2.39 16.15 21.96
N LYS A 102 3.62 16.36 21.48
CA LYS A 102 4.84 15.86 22.12
C LYS A 102 4.98 16.36 23.57
N THR A 103 4.64 17.62 23.83
CA THR A 103 4.77 18.24 25.16
C THR A 103 3.72 17.73 26.15
N SER A 104 2.46 17.64 25.73
CA SER A 104 1.36 17.11 26.56
C SER A 104 1.57 15.65 26.94
N HIS A 105 2.15 14.85 26.04
CA HIS A 105 2.36 13.43 26.25
C HIS A 105 3.72 13.06 26.87
N ARG A 106 4.62 14.03 27.13
CA ARG A 106 5.91 13.78 27.83
C ARG A 106 5.73 13.15 29.22
N ARG A 107 4.59 13.39 29.88
CA ARG A 107 4.26 12.80 31.20
C ARG A 107 3.82 11.33 31.10
N ASN A 108 3.30 10.91 29.95
CA ASN A 108 2.99 9.52 29.66
C ASN A 108 4.25 8.86 29.08
N LYS A 109 4.88 7.95 29.84
CA LYS A 109 6.16 7.31 29.48
C LYS A 109 6.18 6.52 28.15
N ARG A 110 5.09 6.51 27.38
CA ARG A 110 4.96 5.82 26.08
C ARG A 110 4.31 6.75 25.05
N ILE A 111 5.10 7.62 24.42
CA ILE A 111 4.74 8.10 23.07
C ILE A 111 5.33 7.10 22.11
N ASP A 112 4.51 6.13 21.71
CA ASP A 112 4.85 5.17 20.63
C ASP A 112 3.98 5.42 19.39
N LYS A 113 3.34 6.59 19.33
CA LYS A 113 2.54 7.01 18.19
C LYS A 113 3.46 7.54 17.09
N ILE A 114 3.13 7.16 15.86
CA ILE A 114 3.75 7.68 14.63
C ILE A 114 2.62 8.24 13.79
N PHE A 115 2.66 9.54 13.51
CA PHE A 115 1.69 10.20 12.62
C PHE A 115 2.28 11.48 12.04
N GLY A 116 1.71 11.96 10.93
CA GLY A 116 2.30 13.04 10.18
C GLY A 116 1.54 13.37 8.92
N THR A 117 2.08 14.31 8.15
CA THR A 117 1.44 14.85 6.96
C THR A 117 2.46 15.27 5.90
N LEU A 118 2.09 15.04 4.64
CA LEU A 118 2.66 15.77 3.50
C LEU A 118 1.69 16.88 3.14
N ILE A 119 2.20 18.08 2.90
CA ILE A 119 1.41 19.26 2.55
C ILE A 119 1.92 19.74 1.21
N ALA A 120 1.03 19.87 0.24
CA ALA A 120 1.35 20.32 -1.10
C ALA A 120 0.38 21.38 -1.57
N GLY A 121 0.83 22.25 -2.46
CA GLY A 121 -0.04 23.25 -3.04
C GLY A 121 0.63 24.07 -4.12
N TYR A 122 -0.18 24.91 -4.74
CA TYR A 122 0.26 25.89 -5.73
C TYR A 122 -0.13 27.29 -5.28
N GLN A 123 0.83 28.21 -5.36
CA GLN A 123 0.62 29.63 -5.09
C GLN A 123 1.27 30.43 -6.21
N LYS A 124 0.54 31.36 -6.83
CA LYS A 124 1.00 32.08 -8.02
C LYS A 124 2.38 32.73 -7.85
N GLU A 125 2.67 33.26 -6.67
CA GLU A 125 3.92 33.96 -6.38
C GLU A 125 5.08 33.02 -6.03
N LYS A 126 4.79 31.81 -5.53
CA LYS A 126 5.81 30.84 -5.06
C LYS A 126 5.98 29.61 -5.96
N GLY A 127 5.02 29.36 -6.85
CA GLY A 127 4.92 28.14 -7.62
C GLY A 127 4.42 26.95 -6.79
N PHE A 128 4.83 25.76 -7.19
CA PHE A 128 4.55 24.50 -6.51
C PHE A 128 5.46 24.33 -5.28
N GLU A 129 4.87 23.90 -4.16
CA GLU A 129 5.61 23.58 -2.94
C GLU A 129 5.06 22.29 -2.32
N VAL A 130 5.95 21.39 -1.89
CA VAL A 130 5.59 20.19 -1.14
C VAL A 130 6.52 20.00 0.05
N LEU A 131 5.94 19.96 1.26
CA LEU A 131 6.65 19.84 2.53
C LEU A 131 6.13 18.62 3.31
N GLY A 132 6.97 17.98 4.09
CA GLY A 132 6.57 16.84 4.91
C GLY A 132 6.97 16.99 6.36
N ILE A 133 6.11 16.58 7.28
CA ILE A 133 6.40 16.56 8.71
C ILE A 133 5.75 15.36 9.40
N SER A 134 6.48 14.70 10.28
CA SER A 134 5.99 13.57 11.07
C SER A 134 6.50 13.63 12.51
N LEU A 135 5.72 13.07 13.43
CA LEU A 135 6.20 12.63 14.72
C LEU A 135 6.56 11.16 14.61
N GLU A 136 7.83 10.84 14.80
CA GLU A 136 8.36 9.49 14.83
C GLU A 136 8.86 9.19 16.24
N LYS A 137 8.05 8.45 17.00
CA LYS A 137 8.25 8.18 18.43
C LYS A 137 8.27 9.48 19.25
N LYS A 138 9.44 10.08 19.45
CA LYS A 138 9.63 11.32 20.21
C LYS A 138 10.26 12.44 19.39
N ASN A 139 10.58 12.19 18.13
CA ASN A 139 11.28 13.13 17.28
C ASN A 139 10.31 13.66 16.23
N ILE A 140 10.37 14.97 16.01
CA ILE A 140 9.70 15.57 14.87
C ILE A 140 10.70 15.51 13.73
N VAL A 141 10.30 14.89 12.64
CA VAL A 141 11.09 14.71 11.43
C VAL A 141 10.48 15.58 10.36
N THR A 142 11.30 16.43 9.76
CA THR A 142 10.89 17.35 8.70
C THR A 142 11.55 16.94 7.39
N LYS A 143 10.77 16.99 6.31
CA LYS A 143 11.22 16.74 4.94
C LYS A 143 10.98 18.03 4.14
N PHE A 144 12.03 18.85 4.06
CA PHE A 144 12.06 20.11 3.32
C PHE A 144 12.63 19.93 1.91
N GLY A 145 12.54 21.00 1.12
CA GLY A 145 13.19 21.13 -0.18
C GLY A 145 12.34 20.54 -1.30
N ASN A 146 12.24 21.28 -2.39
CA ASN A 146 11.48 20.88 -3.56
C ASN A 146 12.24 19.90 -4.47
N ASP A 147 13.55 19.72 -4.22
CA ASP A 147 14.47 19.00 -5.11
C ASP A 147 14.44 17.48 -4.92
N ASN A 148 13.72 16.96 -3.93
CA ASN A 148 13.65 15.53 -3.67
C ASN A 148 12.20 15.07 -3.43
N PRO A 149 11.84 13.88 -3.95
CA PRO A 149 10.60 13.22 -3.57
C PRO A 149 10.58 12.92 -2.07
N LYS A 150 9.38 12.86 -1.50
CA LYS A 150 9.11 12.63 -0.09
C LYS A 150 8.29 11.37 0.06
N ALA A 151 8.59 10.58 1.08
CA ALA A 151 7.70 9.52 1.52
C ALA A 151 7.54 9.56 3.04
N LEU A 152 6.36 9.21 3.53
CA LEU A 152 6.05 9.12 4.96
C LEU A 152 5.32 7.80 5.24
N GLY A 153 5.50 7.27 6.45
CA GLY A 153 4.81 6.08 6.93
C GLY A 153 5.68 4.82 6.93
N SER A 154 5.07 3.67 7.23
CA SER A 154 5.77 2.39 7.42
C SER A 154 6.40 1.87 6.13
N GLY A 155 5.78 2.09 4.98
CA GLY A 155 6.34 1.71 3.68
C GLY A 155 7.20 2.78 3.00
N ALA A 156 7.49 3.90 3.69
CA ALA A 156 8.24 5.02 3.12
C ALA A 156 9.62 4.60 2.56
N THR A 157 10.36 3.77 3.29
CA THR A 157 11.70 3.31 2.87
C THR A 157 11.66 2.48 1.60
N TYR A 158 10.56 1.75 1.36
CA TYR A 158 10.35 1.01 0.12
C TYR A 158 9.98 1.95 -1.01
N ALA A 159 9.02 2.86 -0.79
CA ALA A 159 8.63 3.86 -1.78
C ALA A 159 9.84 4.70 -2.25
N GLU A 160 10.69 5.12 -1.31
CA GLU A 160 11.92 5.87 -1.59
C GLU A 160 12.87 5.13 -2.54
N GLN A 161 12.96 3.79 -2.48
CA GLN A 161 13.80 3.01 -3.41
C GLN A 161 13.36 3.16 -4.87
N ILE A 162 12.09 3.47 -5.12
CA ILE A 162 11.56 3.72 -6.46
C ILE A 162 11.68 5.20 -6.81
N LEU A 163 11.22 6.07 -5.91
CA LEU A 163 11.24 7.52 -6.11
C LEU A 163 12.65 8.05 -6.42
N PHE A 164 13.68 7.54 -5.72
CA PHE A 164 15.06 7.97 -5.92
C PHE A 164 15.78 7.33 -7.13
N LYS A 165 15.16 6.35 -7.81
CA LYS A 165 15.69 5.85 -9.09
C LYS A 165 15.37 6.77 -10.26
N GLY A 166 14.29 7.55 -10.16
CA GLY A 166 13.92 8.52 -11.18
C GLY A 166 15.00 9.56 -11.35
N GLN A 167 15.58 9.66 -12.54
CA GLN A 167 16.42 10.79 -12.91
C GLN A 167 15.51 11.94 -13.39
N ASN A 168 15.84 13.18 -13.07
CA ASN A 168 15.16 14.39 -13.57
C ASN A 168 13.66 14.51 -13.23
N TRP A 169 13.29 14.41 -11.95
CA TRP A 169 11.90 14.63 -11.48
C TRP A 169 11.28 15.94 -11.98
N ASN A 170 12.08 16.99 -12.09
CA ASN A 170 11.64 18.31 -12.53
C ASN A 170 11.10 18.31 -13.96
N ASP A 171 11.60 17.45 -14.86
CA ASP A 171 11.20 17.47 -16.27
C ASP A 171 10.12 16.43 -16.59
N MET A 172 9.60 15.72 -15.58
CA MET A 172 8.53 14.76 -15.76
C MET A 172 7.25 15.45 -16.23
N THR A 173 6.62 14.82 -17.22
CA THR A 173 5.22 15.07 -17.56
C THR A 173 4.32 14.65 -16.40
N LYS A 174 3.09 15.18 -16.38
CA LYS A 174 2.04 14.77 -15.44
C LYS A 174 1.90 13.24 -15.37
N ASP A 175 1.83 12.57 -16.52
CA ASP A 175 1.57 11.12 -16.56
C ASP A 175 2.78 10.32 -16.04
N GLU A 176 4.01 10.78 -16.30
CA GLU A 176 5.22 10.19 -15.72
C GLU A 176 5.26 10.35 -14.20
N ALA A 177 4.92 11.54 -13.69
CA ALA A 177 4.87 11.80 -12.25
C ALA A 177 3.79 10.94 -11.55
N ILE A 178 2.62 10.79 -12.16
CA ILE A 178 1.54 9.94 -11.65
C ILE A 178 1.96 8.46 -11.66
N ASN A 179 2.54 7.98 -12.77
CA ASN A 179 3.00 6.60 -12.88
C ASN A 179 4.11 6.29 -11.87
N LEU A 180 5.07 7.19 -11.68
CA LEU A 180 6.14 7.00 -10.69
C LEU A 180 5.59 6.98 -9.25
N ALA A 181 4.60 7.81 -8.94
CA ALA A 181 3.93 7.77 -7.63
C ALA A 181 3.20 6.43 -7.41
N PHE A 182 2.48 5.93 -8.43
CA PHE A 182 1.85 4.61 -8.38
C PHE A 182 2.86 3.47 -8.24
N GLU A 183 3.98 3.52 -8.97
CA GLU A 183 5.05 2.52 -8.87
C GLU A 183 5.66 2.49 -7.47
N ALA A 184 5.91 3.67 -6.89
CA ALA A 184 6.43 3.80 -5.53
C ALA A 184 5.46 3.24 -4.48
N LEU A 185 4.17 3.55 -4.59
CA LEU A 185 3.13 3.01 -3.71
C LEU A 185 3.00 1.49 -3.87
N LEU A 186 2.94 0.99 -5.11
CA LEU A 186 2.84 -0.44 -5.39
C LEU A 186 4.01 -1.19 -4.76
N HIS A 187 5.24 -0.71 -4.96
CA HIS A 187 6.43 -1.34 -4.38
C HIS A 187 6.44 -1.30 -2.85
N ALA A 188 5.90 -0.24 -2.24
CA ALA A 188 5.72 -0.18 -0.80
C ALA A 188 4.69 -1.20 -0.31
N CYS A 189 3.50 -1.25 -0.90
CA CYS A 189 2.46 -2.21 -0.53
C CYS A 189 2.85 -3.67 -0.80
N LEU A 190 3.70 -3.90 -1.80
CA LEU A 190 4.28 -5.23 -2.05
C LEU A 190 5.32 -5.63 -1.00
N LYS A 191 5.71 -4.78 -0.03
CA LYS A 191 6.75 -5.07 0.98
C LYS A 191 6.35 -4.74 2.42
N ASP A 192 5.46 -3.79 2.58
CA ASP A 192 4.92 -3.34 3.85
C ASP A 192 3.51 -3.90 4.03
N VAL A 193 3.36 -4.91 4.90
CA VAL A 193 2.10 -5.63 5.11
C VAL A 193 0.95 -4.72 5.57
N TYR A 194 1.28 -3.56 6.13
CA TYR A 194 0.33 -2.57 6.62
C TYR A 194 -0.09 -1.54 5.58
N SER A 195 0.54 -1.54 4.40
CA SER A 195 0.16 -0.67 3.29
C SER A 195 -0.59 -1.47 2.23
N GLY A 196 -1.68 -0.94 1.69
CA GLY A 196 -2.44 -1.64 0.65
C GLY A 196 -3.83 -1.07 0.38
N GLY A 197 -4.69 -1.92 -0.19
CA GLY A 197 -6.04 -1.54 -0.58
C GLY A 197 -6.06 -0.74 -1.89
N LYS A 198 -6.83 0.35 -1.91
CA LYS A 198 -6.78 1.33 -2.98
C LYS A 198 -5.51 2.18 -2.90
N LEU A 199 -4.95 2.46 -4.06
CA LEU A 199 -3.88 3.42 -4.25
C LEU A 199 -4.49 4.64 -4.92
N THR A 200 -4.32 5.82 -4.33
CA THR A 200 -4.80 7.08 -4.90
C THR A 200 -3.62 8.01 -5.15
N VAL A 201 -3.54 8.56 -6.34
CA VAL A 201 -2.60 9.63 -6.69
C VAL A 201 -3.39 10.87 -7.07
N THR A 202 -3.20 11.95 -6.32
CA THR A 202 -3.74 13.28 -6.60
C THR A 202 -2.64 14.15 -7.18
N PHE A 203 -2.81 14.56 -8.42
CA PHE A 203 -1.94 15.51 -9.10
C PHE A 203 -2.47 16.93 -8.92
N VAL A 204 -1.69 17.77 -8.24
CA VAL A 204 -1.98 19.18 -7.98
C VAL A 204 -1.35 20.03 -9.08
N HIS A 205 -2.18 20.78 -9.82
CA HIS A 205 -1.83 21.69 -10.89
C HIS A 205 -2.22 23.14 -10.52
N GLU A 206 -1.77 24.13 -11.29
CA GLU A 206 -2.17 25.53 -11.08
C GLU A 206 -3.67 25.78 -11.31
N ASP A 207 -4.28 24.99 -12.20
CA ASP A 207 -5.69 25.10 -12.60
C ASP A 207 -6.65 24.21 -11.79
N GLY A 208 -6.12 23.37 -10.88
CA GLY A 208 -6.94 22.44 -10.10
C GLY A 208 -6.24 21.12 -9.81
N ILE A 209 -7.03 20.06 -9.66
CA ILE A 209 -6.53 18.71 -9.37
C ILE A 209 -7.07 17.65 -10.32
N ILE A 210 -6.30 16.59 -10.47
CA ILE A 210 -6.72 15.32 -11.06
C ILE A 210 -6.41 14.23 -10.05
N SER A 211 -7.38 13.40 -9.70
CA SER A 211 -7.18 12.25 -8.81
C SER A 211 -7.47 10.97 -9.56
N GLU A 212 -6.52 10.05 -9.54
CA GLU A 212 -6.68 8.69 -10.04
C GLU A 212 -6.63 7.72 -8.86
N THR A 213 -7.59 6.80 -8.81
CA THR A 213 -7.69 5.78 -7.76
C THR A 213 -7.87 4.41 -8.41
N TYR A 214 -7.06 3.46 -7.97
CA TYR A 214 -7.09 2.08 -8.46
C TYR A 214 -6.88 1.12 -7.30
N TYR A 215 -7.39 -0.09 -7.41
CA TYR A 215 -6.96 -1.18 -6.54
C TYR A 215 -5.51 -1.58 -6.86
N ILE A 216 -4.79 -2.06 -5.84
CA ILE A 216 -3.38 -2.45 -5.99
C ILE A 216 -3.10 -3.40 -7.17
N LEU A 217 -4.00 -4.35 -7.43
CA LEU A 217 -3.87 -5.30 -8.55
C LEU A 217 -4.03 -4.62 -9.91
N GLU A 218 -4.88 -3.60 -10.00
CA GLU A 218 -5.05 -2.81 -11.22
C GLU A 218 -3.81 -1.95 -11.50
N VAL A 219 -3.20 -1.38 -10.45
CA VAL A 219 -1.92 -0.67 -10.55
C VAL A 219 -0.82 -1.61 -11.01
N TYR A 220 -0.74 -2.81 -10.42
CA TYR A 220 0.21 -3.84 -10.89
C TYR A 220 -0.03 -4.11 -12.37
N ASN A 221 -1.25 -4.43 -12.77
CA ASN A 221 -1.58 -4.74 -14.17
C ASN A 221 -1.22 -3.59 -15.12
N ARG A 222 -1.45 -2.34 -14.72
CA ARG A 222 -1.08 -1.13 -15.47
C ARG A 222 0.43 -1.01 -15.67
N LEU A 223 1.21 -1.32 -14.65
CA LEU A 223 2.68 -1.20 -14.64
C LEU A 223 3.39 -2.50 -15.07
N TYR A 224 2.63 -3.52 -15.48
CA TYR A 224 3.17 -4.83 -15.80
C TYR A 224 4.10 -4.81 -17.01
N ASP A 225 5.33 -5.31 -16.82
CA ASP A 225 6.31 -5.48 -17.89
C ASP A 225 7.02 -6.84 -17.77
N LEU A 226 6.75 -7.74 -18.72
CA LEU A 226 7.36 -9.09 -18.76
C LEU A 226 8.89 -9.04 -19.00
N THR A 227 9.42 -7.92 -19.48
CA THR A 227 10.87 -7.74 -19.63
C THR A 227 11.55 -7.53 -18.27
N HIS A 228 10.82 -7.10 -17.24
CA HIS A 228 11.33 -7.00 -15.89
C HIS A 228 11.63 -8.39 -15.31
N ASN A 229 12.86 -8.56 -14.82
CA ASN A 229 13.36 -9.81 -14.26
C ASN A 229 12.56 -10.28 -13.03
N VAL A 230 11.86 -9.38 -12.35
CA VAL A 230 10.99 -9.71 -11.21
C VAL A 230 9.80 -10.54 -11.67
N GLU A 231 9.17 -10.21 -12.80
CA GLU A 231 7.96 -10.90 -13.26
C GLU A 231 8.21 -12.37 -13.60
N LYS A 232 9.36 -12.66 -14.24
CA LYS A 232 9.75 -14.04 -14.58
C LYS A 232 9.97 -14.93 -13.34
N LYS A 233 10.24 -14.30 -12.19
CA LYS A 233 10.51 -14.95 -10.91
C LYS A 233 9.31 -14.94 -9.97
N THR A 234 8.16 -14.46 -10.44
CA THR A 234 6.99 -14.23 -9.59
C THR A 234 5.94 -15.33 -9.78
N LEU A 235 5.45 -15.87 -8.66
CA LEU A 235 4.26 -16.69 -8.59
C LEU A 235 3.18 -15.98 -7.77
N PHE A 236 1.93 -16.26 -8.10
CA PHE A 236 0.76 -15.87 -7.35
C PHE A 236 0.12 -17.09 -6.73
N LEU A 237 -0.13 -17.03 -5.43
CA LEU A 237 -0.87 -18.01 -4.66
C LEU A 237 -2.25 -17.44 -4.37
N LEU A 238 -3.30 -18.02 -4.95
CA LEU A 238 -4.68 -17.63 -4.72
C LEU A 238 -5.30 -18.64 -3.75
N TYR A 239 -5.94 -18.18 -2.68
CA TYR A 239 -6.59 -19.07 -1.73
C TYR A 239 -7.88 -18.53 -1.14
N SER A 240 -8.86 -19.41 -0.93
CA SER A 240 -10.18 -19.01 -0.42
C SER A 240 -10.10 -18.46 1.01
N THR A 241 -10.83 -17.38 1.29
CA THR A 241 -10.98 -16.80 2.64
C THR A 241 -11.81 -17.67 3.58
N HIS A 242 -12.49 -18.70 3.08
CA HIS A 242 -13.28 -19.65 3.88
C HIS A 242 -12.40 -20.49 4.83
N ALA A 243 -11.12 -20.64 4.52
CA ALA A 243 -10.14 -21.30 5.40
C ALA A 243 -9.75 -20.43 6.61
N GLY A 244 -10.31 -19.23 6.73
CA GLY A 244 -9.97 -18.22 7.72
C GLY A 244 -9.03 -17.15 7.16
N PRO A 245 -8.95 -15.99 7.83
CA PRO A 245 -8.01 -14.94 7.46
C PRO A 245 -6.56 -15.39 7.65
N ILE A 246 -5.84 -15.63 6.55
CA ILE A 246 -4.39 -15.86 6.57
C ILE A 246 -3.72 -14.51 6.29
N PHE A 247 -3.57 -13.70 7.33
CA PHE A 247 -2.95 -12.36 7.26
C PHE A 247 -1.59 -12.26 7.95
N GLY A 248 -1.29 -13.15 8.89
CA GLY A 248 -0.02 -13.12 9.64
C GLY A 248 1.08 -13.84 8.88
N ASP A 249 2.28 -13.24 8.83
CA ASP A 249 3.44 -13.80 8.14
C ASP A 249 3.64 -15.30 8.45
N ASP A 250 3.47 -15.71 9.71
CA ASP A 250 3.60 -17.11 10.13
C ASP A 250 2.61 -18.04 9.42
N ALA A 251 1.32 -17.70 9.40
CA ALA A 251 0.28 -18.54 8.78
C ALA A 251 0.47 -18.68 7.26
N VAL A 252 1.14 -17.69 6.66
CA VAL A 252 1.43 -17.62 5.23
C VAL A 252 2.67 -18.41 4.91
N GLN A 253 3.69 -18.31 5.77
CA GLN A 253 4.85 -19.19 5.72
C GLN A 253 4.46 -20.65 5.94
N ASP A 254 3.50 -20.93 6.83
CA ASP A 254 2.94 -22.28 7.01
C ASP A 254 2.27 -22.75 5.72
N LEU A 255 1.43 -21.90 5.10
CA LEU A 255 0.80 -22.23 3.80
C LEU A 255 1.85 -22.48 2.71
N ILE A 256 2.89 -21.63 2.62
CA ILE A 256 3.99 -21.81 1.65
C ILE A 256 4.75 -23.09 1.91
N SER A 257 5.04 -23.40 3.18
CA SER A 257 5.74 -24.62 3.59
C SER A 257 4.92 -25.87 3.30
N ASP A 258 3.61 -25.81 3.45
CA ASP A 258 2.72 -26.92 3.13
C ASP A 258 2.61 -27.15 1.62
N VAL A 259 2.53 -26.08 0.83
CA VAL A 259 2.52 -26.16 -0.65
C VAL A 259 3.88 -26.68 -1.16
N TRP A 260 4.97 -26.24 -0.54
CA TRP A 260 6.33 -26.61 -0.91
C TRP A 260 7.18 -27.05 0.31
N PRO A 261 7.05 -28.30 0.78
CA PRO A 261 7.76 -28.77 1.97
C PRO A 261 9.30 -28.72 1.89
N GLY A 262 9.84 -28.67 0.67
CA GLY A 262 11.28 -28.53 0.40
C GLY A 262 11.75 -27.10 0.11
N LEU A 263 10.84 -26.11 0.07
CA LEU A 263 11.20 -24.74 -0.23
C LEU A 263 11.79 -24.08 1.02
N THR A 264 13.08 -23.78 0.96
CA THR A 264 13.74 -23.02 2.02
C THR A 264 13.39 -21.54 1.91
N SER A 265 13.23 -20.86 3.04
CA SER A 265 13.04 -19.39 3.10
C SER A 265 14.16 -18.65 2.36
N SER A 266 15.36 -19.23 2.31
CA SER A 266 16.51 -18.72 1.56
C SER A 266 16.34 -18.76 0.03
N SER A 267 15.28 -19.36 -0.51
CA SER A 267 14.96 -19.37 -1.94
C SER A 267 14.06 -18.20 -2.36
N LEU A 268 13.40 -17.57 -1.40
CA LEU A 268 12.50 -16.44 -1.59
C LEU A 268 13.24 -15.11 -1.41
N THR A 269 12.77 -14.09 -2.13
CA THR A 269 13.24 -12.70 -2.01
C THR A 269 12.16 -11.81 -1.41
N GLN A 270 10.88 -12.10 -1.67
CA GLN A 270 9.75 -11.29 -1.24
C GLN A 270 8.47 -12.14 -1.20
N SER A 271 7.60 -11.89 -0.23
CA SER A 271 6.32 -12.59 -0.05
C SER A 271 5.32 -11.63 0.58
N ASN A 272 4.27 -11.22 -0.13
CA ASN A 272 3.32 -10.21 0.38
C ASN A 272 1.87 -10.42 -0.05
N HIS A 273 0.94 -9.94 0.77
CA HIS A 273 -0.50 -10.07 0.55
C HIS A 273 -1.07 -8.95 -0.31
N LEU A 274 -1.66 -9.35 -1.43
CA LEU A 274 -2.53 -8.53 -2.25
C LEU A 274 -3.97 -8.96 -1.96
N ILE A 275 -4.77 -8.09 -1.33
CA ILE A 275 -6.12 -8.50 -0.95
C ILE A 275 -7.09 -8.20 -2.08
N ALA A 276 -7.79 -9.24 -2.55
CA ALA A 276 -8.96 -9.13 -3.40
C ALA A 276 -10.22 -9.34 -2.53
N LYS A 277 -10.71 -8.30 -1.86
CA LYS A 277 -11.67 -8.42 -0.75
C LYS A 277 -13.07 -8.94 -1.15
N THR A 278 -13.50 -8.81 -2.39
CA THR A 278 -14.90 -9.05 -2.75
C THR A 278 -15.22 -10.47 -3.23
N ALA A 279 -14.22 -11.30 -3.56
CA ALA A 279 -14.45 -12.63 -4.15
C ALA A 279 -14.28 -13.82 -3.17
N CYS A 280 -14.04 -13.57 -1.89
CA CYS A 280 -13.63 -14.61 -0.93
C CYS A 280 -12.31 -15.31 -1.34
N PHE A 281 -11.38 -14.62 -1.99
CA PHE A 281 -10.04 -15.12 -2.28
C PHE A 281 -8.97 -14.10 -1.87
N TYR A 282 -7.92 -14.58 -1.23
CA TYR A 282 -6.68 -13.83 -1.05
C TYR A 282 -5.73 -14.13 -2.21
N VAL A 283 -4.97 -13.12 -2.61
CA VAL A 283 -3.88 -13.25 -3.58
C VAL A 283 -2.58 -12.98 -2.85
N HIS A 284 -1.65 -13.91 -2.91
CA HIS A 284 -0.34 -13.75 -2.31
C HIS A 284 0.73 -13.76 -3.39
N TYR A 285 1.57 -12.74 -3.36
CA TYR A 285 2.62 -12.46 -4.33
C TYR A 285 3.95 -13.01 -3.79
N ILE A 286 4.59 -13.90 -4.53
CA ILE A 286 5.82 -14.60 -4.13
C ILE A 286 6.90 -14.38 -5.19
N VAL A 287 8.05 -13.84 -4.78
CA VAL A 287 9.20 -13.61 -5.66
C VAL A 287 10.35 -14.50 -5.26
N PHE A 288 10.84 -15.29 -6.21
CA PHE A 288 11.99 -16.17 -6.04
C PHE A 288 13.29 -15.44 -6.39
N LYS A 289 14.42 -15.94 -5.86
CA LYS A 289 15.76 -15.38 -6.19
C LYS A 289 16.09 -15.52 -7.68
N THR A 290 15.69 -16.63 -8.31
CA THR A 290 15.98 -16.94 -9.71
C THR A 290 14.74 -17.45 -10.43
N GLU A 291 14.71 -17.28 -11.76
CA GLU A 291 13.62 -17.77 -12.61
C GLU A 291 13.54 -19.31 -12.59
N GLN A 292 14.70 -19.95 -12.50
CA GLN A 292 14.81 -21.40 -12.36
C GLN A 292 14.17 -21.89 -11.05
N ALA A 293 14.37 -21.17 -9.94
CA ALA A 293 13.73 -21.50 -8.67
C ALA A 293 12.21 -21.35 -8.75
N ALA A 294 11.71 -20.25 -9.32
CA ALA A 294 10.27 -20.08 -9.56
C ALA A 294 9.69 -21.18 -10.46
N THR A 295 10.41 -21.55 -11.52
CA THR A 295 9.99 -22.60 -12.45
C THR A 295 9.95 -23.96 -11.77
N ARG A 296 10.96 -24.31 -10.97
CA ARG A 296 10.97 -25.55 -10.19
C ARG A 296 9.82 -25.57 -9.19
N ALA A 297 9.66 -24.51 -8.39
CA ALA A 297 8.56 -24.41 -7.44
C ALA A 297 7.20 -24.59 -8.12
N TYR A 298 6.98 -23.97 -9.28
CA TYR A 298 5.74 -24.13 -10.04
C TYR A 298 5.51 -25.57 -10.55
N VAL A 299 6.56 -26.24 -11.03
CA VAL A 299 6.49 -27.62 -11.53
C VAL A 299 6.34 -28.64 -10.40
N ASP A 300 6.96 -28.36 -9.25
CA ASP A 300 6.98 -29.24 -8.08
C ASP A 300 5.72 -29.10 -7.22
N VAL A 301 4.79 -28.18 -7.57
CA VAL A 301 3.47 -28.14 -6.93
C VAL A 301 2.85 -29.53 -7.05
N PRO A 302 2.47 -30.19 -5.94
CA PRO A 302 1.85 -31.51 -5.98
C PRO A 302 0.50 -31.45 -6.71
N THR A 303 0.51 -31.54 -8.04
CA THR A 303 -0.70 -31.69 -8.83
C THR A 303 -1.02 -33.17 -8.86
N LYS A 304 -1.88 -33.66 -7.97
CA LYS A 304 -2.49 -34.99 -8.14
C LYS A 304 -3.44 -34.94 -9.34
N ASN A 305 -2.93 -34.94 -10.57
CA ASN A 305 -3.60 -35.32 -11.83
C ASN A 305 -5.09 -34.91 -11.97
N GLY A 306 -5.51 -33.83 -11.34
CA GLY A 306 -6.90 -33.44 -11.22
C GLY A 306 -7.13 -32.25 -12.13
N ASN A 307 -8.14 -32.34 -13.00
CA ASN A 307 -8.65 -31.15 -13.65
C ASN A 307 -8.91 -30.09 -12.57
N PRO A 308 -8.37 -28.87 -12.67
CA PRO A 308 -8.62 -27.84 -11.68
C PRO A 308 -10.14 -27.60 -11.61
N HIS A 309 -10.73 -28.02 -10.50
CA HIS A 309 -12.10 -27.66 -10.17
C HIS A 309 -12.07 -26.24 -9.68
N PHE A 310 -12.32 -25.30 -10.58
CA PHE A 310 -12.51 -23.90 -10.21
C PHE A 310 -13.89 -23.76 -9.57
N PRO A 311 -14.01 -23.35 -8.30
CA PRO A 311 -15.29 -23.07 -7.70
C PRO A 311 -15.96 -21.92 -8.44
N GLN A 312 -17.28 -21.80 -8.29
CA GLN A 312 -18.08 -20.77 -8.97
C GLN A 312 -17.48 -19.35 -8.93
N PRO A 313 -16.84 -18.87 -7.84
CA PRO A 313 -16.22 -17.54 -7.81
C PRO A 313 -15.07 -17.33 -8.81
N LEU A 314 -14.39 -18.42 -9.20
CA LEU A 314 -13.32 -18.38 -10.20
C LEU A 314 -13.84 -18.68 -11.61
N ALA A 315 -15.13 -19.00 -11.79
CA ALA A 315 -15.70 -19.33 -13.10
C ALA A 315 -15.59 -18.16 -14.07
N ASP A 316 -15.87 -16.93 -13.61
CA ASP A 316 -15.88 -15.72 -14.43
C ASP A 316 -14.48 -15.31 -14.89
N ILE A 317 -13.44 -15.79 -14.20
CA ILE A 317 -12.04 -15.51 -14.55
C ILE A 317 -11.31 -16.75 -15.08
N ARG A 318 -12.01 -17.86 -15.31
CA ARG A 318 -11.40 -19.14 -15.70
C ARG A 318 -10.54 -19.05 -16.96
N SER A 319 -10.95 -18.22 -17.92
CA SER A 319 -10.17 -17.98 -19.15
C SER A 319 -8.82 -17.29 -18.90
N PHE A 320 -8.63 -16.67 -17.73
CA PHE A 320 -7.40 -16.02 -17.30
C PHE A 320 -6.53 -16.92 -16.41
N LEU A 321 -7.10 -18.01 -15.88
CA LEU A 321 -6.42 -18.97 -15.00
C LEU A 321 -5.78 -20.14 -15.76
N THR A 322 -5.49 -19.99 -17.06
CA THR A 322 -5.01 -21.10 -17.92
C THR A 322 -3.68 -21.69 -17.47
N ASN A 323 -2.87 -20.90 -16.77
CA ASN A 323 -1.58 -21.32 -16.21
C ASN A 323 -1.63 -21.46 -14.68
N CYS A 324 -2.81 -21.60 -14.09
CA CYS A 324 -2.94 -21.87 -12.66
C CYS A 324 -3.04 -23.37 -12.42
N VAL A 325 -2.21 -23.88 -11.53
CA VAL A 325 -2.29 -25.25 -11.01
C VAL A 325 -3.00 -25.24 -9.67
N ARG A 326 -3.85 -26.24 -9.41
CA ARG A 326 -4.51 -26.43 -8.12
C ARG A 326 -3.64 -27.34 -7.25
N GLU A 327 -3.43 -26.94 -6.00
CA GLU A 327 -2.78 -27.80 -5.01
C GLU A 327 -3.72 -28.95 -4.61
N SER A 328 -3.19 -30.18 -4.58
CA SER A 328 -4.00 -31.39 -4.46
C SER A 328 -4.50 -31.75 -3.06
N THR A 329 -3.86 -31.22 -2.02
CA THR A 329 -4.24 -31.47 -0.63
C THR A 329 -5.20 -30.42 -0.09
N ARG A 330 -5.33 -29.28 -0.78
CA ARG A 330 -6.18 -28.15 -0.40
C ARG A 330 -7.06 -27.69 -1.56
N ASP A 331 -8.35 -27.97 -1.47
CA ASP A 331 -9.34 -27.72 -2.54
C ASP A 331 -9.49 -26.26 -2.98
N HIS A 332 -8.88 -25.34 -2.25
CA HIS A 332 -9.05 -23.91 -2.37
C HIS A 332 -7.76 -23.16 -2.67
N VAL A 333 -6.63 -23.84 -2.97
CA VAL A 333 -5.34 -23.19 -3.24
C VAL A 333 -4.94 -23.36 -4.70
N TYR A 334 -4.65 -22.24 -5.36
CA TYR A 334 -4.26 -22.16 -6.77
C TYR A 334 -2.94 -21.41 -6.90
N ILE A 335 -2.06 -21.85 -7.79
CA ILE A 335 -0.74 -21.27 -8.00
C ILE A 335 -0.61 -20.92 -9.48
N GLY A 336 -0.43 -19.65 -9.79
CA GLY A 336 -0.22 -19.15 -11.15
C GLY A 336 1.15 -18.49 -11.30
N ARG A 337 1.76 -18.59 -12.48
CA ARG A 337 2.91 -17.75 -12.82
C ARG A 337 2.45 -16.33 -13.11
N SER A 338 3.25 -15.33 -12.74
CA SER A 338 2.98 -13.95 -13.12
C SER A 338 2.82 -13.82 -14.63
N SER A 339 1.70 -13.23 -15.05
CA SER A 339 1.39 -12.94 -16.45
C SER A 339 0.36 -11.83 -16.51
N LYS A 340 0.39 -11.05 -17.60
CA LYS A 340 -0.62 -10.02 -17.83
C LYS A 340 -2.05 -10.57 -17.79
N GLY A 341 -2.28 -11.72 -18.44
CA GLY A 341 -3.59 -12.38 -18.43
C GLY A 341 -4.05 -12.76 -17.02
N LEU A 342 -3.18 -13.34 -16.19
CA LEU A 342 -3.53 -13.66 -14.80
C LEU A 342 -3.92 -12.41 -14.02
N LEU A 343 -3.13 -11.33 -14.12
CA LEU A 343 -3.42 -10.06 -13.44
C LEU A 343 -4.73 -9.44 -13.90
N GLU A 344 -5.01 -9.43 -15.21
CA GLU A 344 -6.31 -9.00 -15.76
C GLU A 344 -7.47 -9.82 -15.20
N GLY A 345 -7.29 -11.14 -15.05
CA GLY A 345 -8.26 -12.02 -14.40
C GLY A 345 -8.46 -11.68 -12.92
N LEU A 346 -7.36 -11.49 -12.18
CA LEU A 346 -7.39 -11.13 -10.77
C LEU A 346 -8.09 -9.79 -10.51
N CYS A 347 -7.89 -8.79 -11.37
CA CYS A 347 -8.60 -7.50 -11.26
C CYS A 347 -10.11 -7.67 -11.44
N LYS A 348 -10.56 -8.65 -12.24
CA LYS A 348 -11.99 -8.93 -12.44
C LYS A 348 -12.64 -9.64 -11.26
N LEU A 349 -11.87 -10.20 -10.33
CA LEU A 349 -12.41 -10.78 -9.10
C LEU A 349 -13.15 -9.74 -8.26
N GLU A 350 -12.87 -8.44 -8.44
CA GLU A 350 -13.56 -7.39 -7.69
C GLU A 350 -15.09 -7.44 -7.86
N ASN A 351 -15.56 -7.87 -9.03
CA ASN A 351 -16.97 -7.94 -9.39
C ASN A 351 -17.59 -9.34 -9.23
N ALA A 352 -16.86 -10.30 -8.67
CA ALA A 352 -17.39 -11.65 -8.49
C ALA A 352 -18.55 -11.62 -7.48
N PRO A 353 -19.70 -12.24 -7.77
CA PRO A 353 -20.82 -12.23 -6.85
C PRO A 353 -20.41 -12.80 -5.49
N ASN A 354 -20.63 -12.03 -4.42
CA ASN A 354 -20.46 -12.50 -3.04
C ASN A 354 -21.22 -13.81 -2.86
N LEU A 355 -20.52 -14.91 -2.57
CA LEU A 355 -21.18 -16.13 -2.14
C LEU A 355 -21.55 -15.99 -0.66
N LYS A 356 -22.85 -16.09 -0.40
CA LYS A 356 -23.31 -16.73 0.83
C LYS A 356 -23.22 -18.23 0.56
N TYR A 357 -22.24 -18.91 1.16
CA TYR A 357 -22.27 -20.37 1.27
C TYR A 357 -23.30 -20.79 2.31
#